data_AF-A0A451AEB1-F1
#
_entry.id   AF-A0A451AEB1-F1
#
_cell.length_a   1.000
_cell.length_b   1.000
_cell.length_c   1.000
_cell.angle_alpha   90.00
_cell.angle_beta   90.00
_cell.angle_gamma   90.00
#
_symmetry.space_group_name_H-M   'P 1'
#
loop_
_entity.id
_entity.type
_entity.pdbx_description
1 polymer ?
#
loop_
_entity_poly.entity_id
_entity_poly.type
_entity_poly.pdbx_seq_one_letter_code
_entity_poly.pdbx_strand_id
1 'polypeptide(L)'
;MATQQLIQGDVCGPVEIRIEGFEPVCSEVLFLEMESIDGAYEPLLGYIVLEQAQAAVDMSEHRLVHVRKVDLKQCKTDTMPLY
;
A
#
# COMPACT_ATOMS: atom_id res chain seq x y z
N MET A 1 7.20 -16.33 -9.79
CA MET A 1 5.91 -16.89 -10.26
C MET A 1 4.93 -16.81 -9.10
N ALA A 2 3.71 -16.30 -9.30
CA ALA A 2 2.69 -16.30 -8.26
C ALA A 2 2.16 -17.72 -8.06
N THR A 3 2.32 -18.29 -6.86
CA THR A 3 1.97 -19.69 -6.57
C THR A 3 0.49 -19.90 -6.23
N GLN A 4 -0.25 -18.80 -6.00
CA GLN A 4 -1.65 -18.81 -5.53
C GLN A 4 -1.88 -19.59 -4.23
N GLN A 5 -0.84 -19.83 -3.45
CA GLN A 5 -0.97 -20.52 -2.17
C GLN A 5 -1.69 -19.63 -1.15
N LEU A 6 -2.53 -20.26 -0.32
CA LEU A 6 -3.10 -19.60 0.84
C LEU A 6 -2.06 -19.63 1.96
N ILE A 7 -1.67 -18.46 2.42
CA ILE A 7 -0.72 -18.26 3.52
C ILE A 7 -1.40 -17.48 4.64
N GLN A 8 -1.05 -17.77 5.88
CA GLN A 8 -1.50 -16.98 7.02
C GLN A 8 -0.78 -15.63 7.02
N GLY A 9 -1.48 -14.59 7.45
CA GLY A 9 -0.90 -13.27 7.61
C GLY A 9 -1.55 -12.50 8.75
N ASP A 10 -0.78 -11.60 9.33
CA ASP A 10 -1.18 -10.75 10.44
C ASP A 10 -1.29 -9.30 9.97
N VAL A 11 -2.46 -8.68 10.20
CA VAL A 11 -2.69 -7.27 9.89
C VAL A 11 -2.49 -6.44 11.16
N CYS A 12 -1.64 -5.43 11.08
CA CYS A 12 -1.30 -4.53 12.17
C CYS A 12 -1.64 -3.08 11.81
N GLY A 13 -2.39 -2.39 12.66
CA GLY A 13 -2.75 -0.98 12.47
C GLY A 13 -3.48 -0.38 13.69
N PRO A 14 -3.54 0.96 13.81
CA PRO A 14 -2.86 1.95 12.97
C PRO A 14 -1.35 2.03 13.26
N VAL A 15 -0.53 2.10 12.21
CA VAL A 15 0.92 2.30 12.29
C VAL A 15 1.36 3.47 11.41
N GLU A 16 2.44 4.14 11.82
CA GLU A 16 3.09 5.15 10.99
C GLU A 16 4.04 4.49 9.99
N ILE A 17 3.82 4.76 8.71
CA ILE A 17 4.63 4.27 7.60
C ILE A 17 5.47 5.44 7.06
N ARG A 18 6.79 5.23 6.98
CA ARG A 18 7.74 6.20 6.45
C ARG A 18 8.38 5.66 5.19
N ILE A 19 8.17 6.35 4.08
CA ILE A 19 8.88 6.11 2.83
C ILE A 19 9.94 7.21 2.73
N GLU A 20 11.20 6.82 2.51
CA GLU A 20 12.30 7.78 2.41
C GLU A 20 12.02 8.83 1.33
N GLY A 21 12.10 10.11 1.72
CA GLY A 21 11.83 11.24 0.84
C GLY A 21 10.37 11.67 0.73
N PHE A 22 9.42 10.98 1.38
CA PHE A 22 7.98 11.31 1.35
C PHE A 22 7.42 11.59 2.75
N GLU A 23 6.25 12.23 2.79
CA GLU A 23 5.55 12.49 4.05
C GLU A 23 5.07 11.19 4.70
N PRO A 24 5.18 11.07 6.05
CA PRO A 24 4.69 9.89 6.77
C PRO A 24 3.17 9.78 6.69
N VAL A 25 2.67 8.54 6.65
CA VAL A 25 1.23 8.24 6.61
C VAL A 25 0.84 7.25 7.69
N CYS A 26 -0.42 7.31 8.13
CA CYS A 26 -0.98 6.35 9.08
C CYS A 26 -1.84 5.32 8.34
N SER A 27 -1.48 4.05 8.41
CA SER A 27 -2.20 2.96 7.71
C SER A 27 -1.97 1.61 8.40
N GLU A 28 -2.20 0.52 7.68
CA GLU A 28 -2.05 -0.87 8.11
C GLU A 28 -0.87 -1.55 7.39
N VAL A 29 -0.26 -2.55 8.04
CA VAL A 29 0.77 -3.41 7.46
C VAL A 29 0.33 -4.87 7.58
N LEU A 30 0.49 -5.63 6.50
CA LEU A 30 0.26 -7.06 6.46
C LEU A 30 1.60 -7.80 6.51
N PHE A 31 1.82 -8.57 7.56
CA PHE A 31 2.96 -9.48 7.67
C PHE A 31 2.55 -10.85 7.14
N LEU A 32 3.32 -11.39 6.19
CA LEU A 32 3.08 -12.68 5.56
C LEU A 32 4.20 -13.64 5.90
N GLU A 33 3.86 -14.88 6.25
CA GLU A 33 4.84 -15.96 6.33
C GLU A 33 5.25 -16.38 4.92
N MET A 34 6.35 -15.81 4.43
CA MET A 34 6.92 -16.11 3.11
C MET A 34 8.40 -16.52 3.22
N GLU A 35 8.90 -17.27 2.24
CA GLU A 35 10.34 -17.50 2.12
C GLU A 35 11.04 -16.21 1.69
N SER A 36 12.13 -15.86 2.38
CA SER A 36 12.98 -14.73 2.00
C SER A 36 13.74 -15.03 0.71
N ILE A 37 13.96 -14.01 -0.12
CA ILE A 37 14.90 -14.08 -1.24
C ILE A 37 16.24 -13.54 -0.75
N ASP A 38 17.30 -14.36 -0.80
CA ASP A 38 18.64 -14.01 -0.33
C ASP A 38 18.70 -13.49 1.13
N GLY A 39 17.78 -13.97 1.98
CA GLY A 39 17.69 -13.57 3.39
C GLY A 39 17.01 -12.22 3.62
N ALA A 40 16.47 -11.59 2.58
CA ALA A 40 15.76 -10.31 2.65
C ALA A 40 14.28 -10.46 2.25
N TYR A 41 13.46 -9.55 2.80
CA TYR A 41 12.08 -9.35 2.38
C TYR A 41 11.97 -7.98 1.73
N GLU A 42 11.39 -7.93 0.53
CA GLU A 42 11.04 -6.67 -0.11
C GLU A 42 9.63 -6.27 0.29
N PRO A 43 9.43 -5.11 0.94
CA PRO A 43 8.10 -4.66 1.30
C PRO A 43 7.33 -4.23 0.04
N LEU A 44 6.07 -4.64 -0.05
CA LEU A 44 5.17 -4.18 -1.09
C LEU A 44 4.33 -3.01 -0.57
N LEU A 45 4.39 -1.87 -1.27
CA LEU A 45 3.57 -0.70 -0.94
C LEU A 45 2.26 -0.74 -1.73
N GLY A 46 1.14 -0.72 -1.01
CA GLY A 46 -0.18 -0.60 -1.60
C GLY A 46 -0.45 0.81 -2.15
N TYR A 47 -1.35 0.90 -3.14
CA TYR A 47 -1.68 2.18 -3.78
C TYR A 47 -2.22 3.24 -2.82
N ILE A 48 -2.99 2.84 -1.79
CA ILE A 48 -3.53 3.79 -0.80
C ILE A 48 -2.39 4.47 -0.03
N VAL A 49 -1.38 3.70 0.40
CA VAL A 49 -0.21 4.24 1.12
C VAL A 49 0.56 5.20 0.20
N LEU A 50 0.77 4.83 -1.07
CA LEU A 50 1.42 5.70 -2.05
C LEU A 50 0.64 7.00 -2.29
N GLU A 51 -0.68 6.90 -2.48
CA GLU A 51 -1.56 8.06 -2.69
C GLU A 51 -1.55 9.01 -1.49
N GLN A 52 -1.70 8.48 -0.27
CA GLN A 52 -1.64 9.27 0.96
C GLN A 52 -0.29 9.96 1.14
N ALA A 53 0.81 9.30 0.74
CA ALA A 53 2.17 9.85 0.79
C ALA A 53 2.49 10.79 -0.38
N GLN A 54 1.52 11.04 -1.28
CA GLN A 54 1.71 11.82 -2.50
C GLN A 54 2.84 11.28 -3.39
N ALA A 55 2.97 9.95 -3.43
CA ALA A 55 3.93 9.22 -4.22
C ALA A 55 3.25 8.53 -5.42
N ALA A 56 3.93 8.50 -6.55
CA ALA A 56 3.57 7.68 -7.70
C ALA A 56 4.78 6.92 -8.22
N VAL A 57 4.54 5.77 -8.87
CA VAL A 57 5.60 4.98 -9.49
C VAL A 57 5.88 5.53 -10.90
N ASP A 58 7.10 6.02 -11.13
CA ASP A 58 7.64 6.25 -12.47
C ASP A 58 8.14 4.92 -13.02
N MET A 59 7.35 4.32 -13.91
CA MET A 59 7.68 3.02 -14.52
C MET A 59 8.89 3.08 -15.46
N SER A 60 9.32 4.25 -15.90
CA SER A 60 10.46 4.40 -16.80
C SER A 60 11.76 4.26 -16.01
N GLU A 61 11.85 5.03 -14.93
CA GLU A 61 13.03 5.09 -14.06
C GLU A 61 12.94 4.14 -12.85
N HIS A 62 11.86 3.36 -12.76
CA HIS A 62 11.57 2.42 -11.67
C HIS A 62 11.77 3.03 -10.28
N ARG A 63 11.24 4.25 -10.08
CA ARG A 63 11.38 5.02 -8.83
C ARG A 63 10.07 5.66 -8.40
N LEU A 64 10.00 6.04 -7.13
CA LEU A 64 8.92 6.88 -6.64
C LEU A 64 9.18 8.35 -6.99
N VAL A 65 8.12 9.06 -7.39
CA VAL A 65 8.13 10.51 -7.67
C VAL A 65 7.02 11.20 -6.91
N HIS A 66 7.26 12.45 -6.50
CA HIS A 66 6.23 13.28 -5.88
C HIS A 66 5.15 13.68 -6.88
N VAL A 67 3.90 13.54 -6.47
CA VAL A 67 2.73 14.05 -7.19
C VAL A 67 2.00 15.10 -6.37
N ARG A 68 1.54 16.18 -7.00
CA ARG A 68 0.89 17.30 -6.28
C ARG A 68 -0.60 17.09 -6.03
N LYS A 69 -1.22 16.15 -6.76
CA LYS A 69 -2.66 15.90 -6.76
C LYS A 69 -2.88 14.40 -6.74
N VAL A 70 -3.85 13.97 -5.94
CA VAL A 70 -4.32 12.58 -5.85
C VAL A 70 -5.66 12.46 -6.56
N ASP A 71 -5.95 11.26 -7.07
CA ASP A 71 -7.24 10.98 -7.70
C ASP A 71 -8.30 10.77 -6.63
N LEU A 72 -9.31 11.64 -6.58
CA LEU A 72 -10.42 11.47 -5.65
C LEU A 72 -11.41 10.47 -6.23
N LYS A 73 -11.45 9.26 -5.69
CA LYS A 73 -12.52 8.32 -6.02
C LYS A 73 -13.83 8.80 -5.41
N GLN A 74 -14.85 9.00 -6.24
CA GLN A 74 -16.19 9.30 -5.76
C GLN A 74 -16.80 8.04 -5.13
N CYS A 75 -17.10 8.09 -3.82
CA CYS A 75 -17.92 7.08 -3.18
C CYS A 75 -19.38 7.30 -3.62
N LYS A 76 -19.91 6.41 -4.47
CA LYS A 76 -21.36 6.37 -4.69
C LYS A 76 -21.98 5.84 -3.40
N THR A 77 -22.72 6.70 -2.71
CA THR A 77 -23.54 6.25 -1.60
C THR A 77 -24.76 5.57 -2.21
N ASP A 78 -24.68 4.27 -2.44
CA ASP A 78 -25.89 3.49 -2.66
C ASP A 78 -26.67 3.60 -1.35
N THR A 79 -27.71 4.41 -1.38
CA THR A 79 -28.63 4.58 -0.27
C THR A 79 -29.40 3.27 -0.16
N MET A 80 -28.84 2.30 0.55
CA MET A 80 -29.58 1.13 0.97
C MET A 80 -30.73 1.64 1.85
N PRO A 81 -32.01 1.41 1.48
CA PRO A 81 -33.10 1.77 2.37
C PRO A 81 -32.93 0.99 3.66
N LEU A 82 -32.95 1.72 4.79
CA LEU A 82 -33.07 1.12 6.11
C LEU A 82 -34.40 0.35 6.12
N TYR A 83 -34.32 -0.97 6.32
CA TYR A 83 -35.48 -1.79 6.71
C TYR A 83 -35.70 -1.66 8.22
#